data_AF-A0A2R6HUJ6-F1
#
_entry.id   AF-A0A2R6HUJ6-F1
#
_cell.length_a   1.000
_cell.length_b   1.000
_cell.length_c   1.000
_cell.angle_alpha   90.00
_cell.angle_beta   90.00
_cell.angle_gamma   90.00
#
_symmetry.space_group_name_H-M   'P 1'
#
loop_
_entity.id
_entity.type
_entity.pdbx_description
1 polymer ?
#
loop_
_entity_poly.entity_id
_entity_poly.type
_entity_poly.pdbx_seq_one_letter_code
_entity_poly.pdbx_strand_id
1 'polypeptide(L)'
;MSFDAHQCPNGHVTYPGHPLCPECGEHQTETIDLSERSGEVVTWTTSTATPPGVREPNTLAIVEFDVAGTFVRAVGQVTTEDVETGDIVEPVYVEELRDPEAGIKEPESHEWDGYRFEPV
;
A
#
# COMPACT_ATOMS: atom_id res chain seq x y z
N MET A 1 -9.98 -3.47 -6.30
CA MET A 1 -8.63 -2.91 -6.57
C MET A 1 -7.57 -4.02 -6.58
N SER A 2 -6.57 -3.96 -7.46
CA SER A 2 -5.42 -4.89 -7.42
C SER A 2 -4.27 -4.31 -6.59
N PHE A 3 -3.54 -5.17 -5.88
CA PHE A 3 -2.39 -4.79 -5.05
C PHE A 3 -1.13 -5.46 -5.58
N ASP A 4 -0.80 -5.15 -6.83
CA ASP A 4 0.28 -5.81 -7.55
C ASP A 4 1.54 -4.94 -7.62
N ALA A 5 2.69 -5.52 -7.34
CA ALA A 5 3.97 -4.97 -7.76
C ALA A 5 4.25 -5.32 -9.22
N HIS A 6 4.97 -4.45 -9.93
CA HIS A 6 5.25 -4.60 -11.35
C HIS A 6 6.73 -4.88 -11.59
N GLN A 7 7.03 -5.85 -12.45
CA GLN A 7 8.39 -6.29 -12.74
C GLN A 7 8.74 -6.14 -14.22
N CYS A 8 9.96 -5.67 -14.50
CA CYS A 8 10.52 -5.63 -15.84
C CYS A 8 11.39 -6.88 -16.13
N PRO A 9 11.72 -7.17 -17.41
CA PRO A 9 12.53 -8.34 -17.78
C PRO A 9 13.93 -8.41 -17.16
N ASN A 10 14.44 -7.29 -16.64
CA ASN A 10 15.74 -7.22 -15.95
C ASN A 10 15.64 -7.46 -14.43
N GLY A 11 14.44 -7.75 -13.91
CA GLY A 11 14.22 -8.14 -12.52
C GLY A 11 13.89 -7.01 -11.55
N HIS A 12 13.94 -5.73 -11.98
CA HIS A 12 13.55 -4.61 -11.11
C HIS A 12 12.03 -4.61 -10.85
N VAL A 13 11.65 -4.42 -9.59
CA VAL A 13 10.27 -4.44 -9.12
C VAL A 13 9.89 -3.06 -8.60
N THR A 14 8.69 -2.59 -8.93
CA THR A 14 8.17 -1.32 -8.43
C THR A 14 6.73 -1.43 -7.94
N TYR A 15 6.43 -0.60 -6.96
CA TYR A 15 5.07 -0.33 -6.53
C TYR A 15 4.98 1.17 -6.20
N PRO A 16 3.98 1.91 -6.70
CA PRO A 16 2.99 1.50 -7.71
C PRO A 16 3.61 1.13 -9.07
N GLY A 17 2.79 0.58 -9.97
CA GLY A 17 3.22 0.28 -11.34
C GLY A 17 3.60 1.50 -12.16
N HIS A 18 4.63 1.36 -12.98
CA HIS A 18 5.05 2.37 -13.95
C HIS A 18 4.99 1.82 -15.39
N PRO A 19 4.63 2.63 -16.40
CA PRO A 19 4.66 2.16 -17.79
C PRO A 19 6.06 1.68 -18.24
N LEU A 20 7.10 2.33 -17.73
CA LEU A 20 8.50 1.98 -17.95
C LEU A 20 9.20 1.88 -16.60
N CYS A 21 10.10 0.92 -16.47
CA CYS A 21 10.92 0.73 -15.28
C CYS A 21 11.76 2.01 -15.03
N PRO A 22 11.67 2.62 -13.84
CA PRO A 22 12.42 3.84 -13.52
C PRO A 22 13.94 3.61 -13.46
N GLU A 23 14.39 2.37 -13.27
CA GLU A 23 15.81 2.03 -13.19
C GLU A 23 16.45 1.78 -14.57
N CYS A 24 15.77 1.09 -15.48
CA CYS A 24 16.35 0.67 -16.76
C CYS A 24 15.57 1.06 -18.03
N GLY A 25 14.38 1.65 -17.90
CA GLY A 25 13.56 2.12 -19.01
C GLY A 25 12.81 1.04 -19.80
N GLU A 26 12.98 -0.25 -19.46
CA GLU A 26 12.21 -1.35 -20.08
C GLU A 26 10.76 -1.34 -19.62
N HIS A 27 9.86 -1.87 -20.46
CA HIS A 27 8.46 -2.05 -20.08
C HIS A 27 8.31 -3.02 -18.91
N GLN A 28 7.40 -2.74 -17.99
CA GLN A 28 7.06 -3.65 -16.90
C GLN A 28 5.92 -4.58 -17.35
N THR A 29 6.23 -5.84 -17.61
CA THR A 29 5.32 -6.79 -18.28
C THR A 29 4.76 -7.84 -17.35
N GLU A 30 5.34 -8.01 -16.16
CA GLU A 30 4.90 -8.98 -15.16
C GLU A 30 4.35 -8.29 -13.91
N THR A 31 3.46 -8.98 -13.21
CA THR A 31 2.87 -8.52 -11.95
C THR A 31 3.04 -9.58 -10.86
N ILE A 32 3.20 -9.12 -9.62
CA ILE A 32 3.35 -9.93 -8.43
C ILE A 32 2.31 -9.46 -7.41
N ASP A 33 1.37 -10.34 -7.06
CA ASP A 33 0.28 -10.02 -6.13
C ASP A 33 0.79 -9.88 -4.69
N LEU A 34 0.76 -8.67 -4.13
CA LEU A 34 1.21 -8.44 -2.76
C LEU A 34 0.16 -8.83 -1.71
N SER A 35 -1.10 -9.04 -2.09
CA SER A 35 -2.20 -9.27 -1.13
C SER A 35 -2.06 -10.57 -0.33
N GLU A 36 -1.35 -11.56 -0.87
CA GLU A 36 -1.08 -12.85 -0.21
C GLU A 36 0.30 -12.91 0.47
N ARG A 37 0.99 -11.76 0.61
CA ARG A 37 2.35 -11.69 1.18
C ARG A 37 2.36 -10.91 2.48
N SER A 38 3.13 -11.38 3.46
CA SER A 38 3.50 -10.59 4.62
C SER A 38 4.58 -9.57 4.28
N GLY A 39 4.57 -8.42 4.92
CA GLY A 39 5.63 -7.42 4.84
C GLY A 39 6.11 -6.96 6.22
N GLU A 40 7.25 -6.28 6.26
CA GLU A 40 7.83 -5.72 7.49
C GLU A 40 7.62 -4.21 7.54
N VAL A 41 7.18 -3.68 8.68
CA VAL A 41 7.04 -2.24 8.91
C VAL A 41 8.42 -1.59 8.98
N VAL A 42 8.77 -0.80 7.97
CA VAL A 42 10.03 -0.04 7.94
C VAL A 42 9.94 1.17 8.88
N THR A 43 8.82 1.88 8.83
CA THR A 43 8.54 3.04 9.69
C THR A 43 7.05 3.36 9.68
N TRP A 44 6.59 4.10 10.68
CA TRP A 44 5.18 4.43 10.86
C TRP A 44 4.99 5.82 11.47
N THR A 45 3.78 6.34 11.38
CA THR A 45 3.36 7.57 12.06
C THR A 45 1.85 7.58 12.27
N THR A 46 1.37 8.35 13.26
CA THR A 46 -0.06 8.55 13.49
C THR A 46 -0.44 9.98 13.18
N SER A 47 -1.34 10.15 12.19
CA SER A 47 -1.97 11.42 11.91
C SER A 47 -3.16 11.61 12.86
N THR A 48 -3.02 12.55 13.80
CA THR A 48 -4.06 12.85 14.81
C THR A 48 -5.07 13.90 14.36
N ALA A 49 -4.90 14.49 13.18
CA ALA A 49 -5.78 15.51 12.62
C ALA A 49 -5.88 15.28 11.10
N THR A 50 -6.86 14.51 10.67
CA THR A 50 -6.97 14.08 9.28
C THR A 50 -7.97 14.91 8.47
N PRO A 51 -7.82 14.96 7.14
CA PRO A 51 -8.84 15.57 6.30
C PRO A 51 -10.21 14.89 6.46
N PRO A 52 -11.32 15.60 6.19
CA PRO A 52 -12.66 15.02 6.18
C PRO A 52 -12.74 13.72 5.36
N GLY A 53 -13.49 12.76 5.92
CA GLY A 53 -13.68 11.42 5.38
C GLY A 53 -12.55 10.43 5.66
N VAL A 54 -11.38 10.89 6.08
CA VAL A 54 -10.32 10.00 6.56
C VAL A 54 -10.51 9.78 8.07
N ARG A 55 -10.29 8.56 8.55
CA ARG A 55 -10.39 8.19 9.97
C ARG A 55 -9.45 9.06 10.82
N GLU A 56 -9.85 9.43 12.03
CA GLU A 56 -9.03 10.19 12.97
C GLU A 56 -9.10 9.51 14.35
N PRO A 57 -7.97 9.11 14.97
CA PRO A 57 -6.61 9.10 14.42
C PRO A 57 -6.43 8.08 13.28
N ASN A 58 -5.41 8.28 12.45
CA ASN A 58 -5.03 7.35 11.38
C ASN A 58 -3.55 7.01 11.42
N THR A 59 -3.25 5.77 11.82
CA THR A 59 -1.90 5.22 11.77
C THR A 59 -1.56 4.77 10.36
N LEU A 60 -0.42 5.21 9.86
CA LEU A 60 0.12 4.93 8.53
C LEU A 60 1.48 4.25 8.68
N ALA A 61 1.76 3.27 7.83
CA ALA A 61 3.04 2.59 7.79
C ALA A 61 3.61 2.53 6.37
N ILE A 62 4.94 2.53 6.29
CA ILE A 62 5.69 2.09 5.11
C ILE A 62 6.07 0.64 5.37
N VAL A 63 5.57 -0.27 4.54
CA VAL A 63 5.78 -1.71 4.65
C VAL A 63 6.64 -2.18 3.49
N GLU A 64 7.67 -2.97 3.79
CA GLU A 64 8.57 -3.59 2.82
C GLU A 64 8.20 -5.06 2.62
N PHE A 65 8.02 -5.45 1.36
CA PHE A 65 7.70 -6.82 0.94
C PHE A 65 8.91 -7.42 0.23
N ASP A 66 9.25 -8.66 0.58
CA ASP A 66 10.17 -9.47 -0.21
C ASP A 66 9.43 -10.01 -1.44
N VAL A 67 9.94 -9.67 -2.62
CA VAL A 67 9.38 -10.02 -3.91
C VAL A 67 10.48 -10.44 -4.86
N ALA A 68 10.47 -11.70 -5.29
CA ALA A 68 11.40 -12.23 -6.29
C ALA A 68 12.89 -11.98 -5.98
N GLY A 69 13.28 -12.00 -4.69
CA GLY A 69 14.67 -11.77 -4.26
C GLY A 69 15.09 -10.29 -4.27
N THR A 70 14.14 -9.38 -4.39
CA THR A 70 14.30 -7.94 -4.15
C THR A 70 13.20 -7.44 -3.21
N PHE A 71 13.20 -6.14 -2.92
CA PHE A 71 12.24 -5.52 -2.02
C PHE A 71 11.42 -4.45 -2.73
N VAL A 72 10.15 -4.36 -2.36
CA VAL A 72 9.27 -3.27 -2.77
C VAL A 72 8.54 -2.71 -1.55
N ARG A 73 8.26 -1.40 -1.55
CA ARG A 73 7.60 -0.74 -0.43
C ARG A 73 6.23 -0.20 -0.82
N ALA A 74 5.27 -0.36 0.08
CA ALA A 74 3.95 0.23 -0.02
C ALA A 74 3.65 1.09 1.22
N VAL A 75 2.90 2.16 1.02
CA VAL A 75 2.37 3.00 2.11
C VAL A 75 0.90 2.66 2.29
N GLY A 76 0.46 2.44 3.52
CA GLY A 76 -0.92 2.06 3.81
C GLY A 76 -1.34 2.43 5.22
N GLN A 77 -2.65 2.40 5.46
CA GLN A 77 -3.22 2.54 6.81
C GLN A 77 -3.03 1.24 7.58
N VAL A 78 -2.75 1.34 8.88
CA VAL A 78 -2.65 0.18 9.77
C VAL A 78 -4.02 -0.07 10.41
N THR A 79 -4.38 -1.33 10.69
CA THR A 79 -5.67 -1.68 11.30
C THR A 79 -5.78 -1.26 12.77
N THR A 80 -4.64 -1.04 13.42
CA THR A 80 -4.45 -0.70 14.83
C THR A 80 -3.55 0.54 15.00
N GLU A 81 -3.56 1.11 16.20
CA GLU A 81 -2.62 2.15 16.64
C GLU A 81 -1.34 1.57 17.27
N ASP A 82 -1.34 0.27 17.60
CA ASP A 82 -0.21 -0.45 18.19
C ASP A 82 0.60 -1.13 17.08
N VAL A 83 1.64 -0.44 16.61
CA VAL A 83 2.55 -0.91 15.57
C VAL A 83 3.94 -0.32 15.80
N GLU A 84 4.97 -1.11 15.58
CA GLU A 84 6.37 -0.72 15.73
C GLU A 84 7.17 -1.00 14.45
N THR A 85 8.32 -0.34 14.31
CA THR A 85 9.27 -0.69 13.24
C THR A 85 9.78 -2.12 13.47
N GLY A 86 9.75 -2.94 12.42
CA GLY A 86 10.12 -4.34 12.44
C GLY A 86 8.95 -5.30 12.62
N ASP A 87 7.74 -4.80 12.89
CA ASP A 87 6.56 -5.66 12.98
C ASP A 87 6.21 -6.26 11.62
N ILE A 88 5.75 -7.51 11.65
CA ILE A 88 5.25 -8.20 10.47
C ILE A 88 3.75 -7.92 10.33
N VAL A 89 3.33 -7.55 9.13
CA VAL A 89 1.95 -7.23 8.81
C VAL A 89 1.48 -7.97 7.57
N GLU A 90 0.17 -8.22 7.50
CA GLU A 90 -0.52 -8.77 6.34
C GLU A 90 -1.47 -7.73 5.72
N PRO A 91 -1.59 -7.67 4.39
CA PRO A 91 -2.58 -6.83 3.72
C PRO A 91 -3.99 -7.37 3.95
N VAL A 92 -4.89 -6.49 4.38
CA VAL A 92 -6.32 -6.79 4.51
C VAL A 92 -7.13 -5.86 3.64
N TYR A 93 -7.97 -6.45 2.79
CA TYR A 93 -8.85 -5.70 1.91
C TYR A 93 -9.95 -4.97 2.70
N VAL A 94 -10.27 -3.76 2.28
CA VAL A 94 -11.40 -2.98 2.78
C VAL A 94 -12.15 -2.34 1.62
N GLU A 95 -13.48 -2.32 1.71
CA GLU A 95 -14.34 -1.71 0.69
C GLU A 95 -14.25 -0.18 0.67
N GLU A 96 -13.82 0.42 1.78
CA GLU A 96 -13.78 1.87 1.93
C GLU A 96 -12.61 2.30 2.83
N LEU A 97 -11.58 2.92 2.22
CA LEU A 97 -10.43 3.50 2.93
C LEU A 97 -10.75 4.84 3.60
N ARG A 98 -11.79 5.53 3.11
CA ARG A 98 -12.27 6.84 3.56
C ARG A 98 -13.70 7.07 3.07
N ASP A 99 -14.48 7.83 3.83
CA ASP A 99 -15.88 8.15 3.52
C ASP A 99 -16.00 8.99 2.23
N PRO A 100 -16.72 8.50 1.21
CA PRO A 100 -16.90 9.18 -0.07
C PRO A 100 -17.76 10.44 0.02
N GLU A 101 -18.72 10.51 0.95
CA GLU A 101 -19.64 11.64 1.10
C GLU A 101 -18.98 12.81 1.87
N ALA A 102 -18.03 12.51 2.75
CA ALA A 102 -17.28 13.51 3.49
C ALA A 102 -16.03 14.04 2.74
N GLY A 103 -15.62 13.39 1.65
CA GLY A 103 -14.44 13.72 0.88
C GLY A 103 -14.58 14.98 0.00
N ILE A 104 -13.45 15.55 -0.44
CA ILE A 104 -13.40 16.69 -1.38
C ILE A 104 -13.59 16.24 -2.84
N LYS A 105 -13.40 14.95 -3.12
CA LYS A 105 -13.50 14.38 -4.47
C LYS A 105 -14.95 14.02 -4.79
N GLU A 106 -15.29 14.07 -6.07
CA GLU A 106 -16.59 13.61 -6.57
C GLU A 106 -16.73 12.09 -6.31
N PRO A 107 -17.80 11.61 -5.65
CA PRO A 107 -17.93 10.22 -5.19
C PRO A 107 -17.74 9.14 -6.26
N GLU A 108 -18.23 9.36 -7.48
CA GLU A 108 -18.18 8.38 -8.57
C GLU A 108 -16.86 8.44 -9.36
N SER A 109 -15.98 9.41 -9.07
CA SER A 109 -14.73 9.63 -9.81
C SER A 109 -13.63 8.59 -9.57
N HIS A 110 -13.75 7.74 -8.55
CA HIS A 110 -12.79 6.69 -8.24
C HIS A 110 -13.40 5.61 -7.34
N GLU A 111 -12.74 4.46 -7.30
CA GLU A 111 -13.03 3.42 -6.31
C GLU A 111 -12.41 3.82 -4.96
N TRP A 112 -13.08 3.47 -3.87
CA TRP A 112 -12.71 3.84 -2.50
C TRP A 112 -12.16 2.66 -1.69
N ASP A 113 -12.16 1.47 -2.28
CA ASP A 113 -11.61 0.25 -1.71
C ASP A 113 -10.08 0.29 -1.67
N GLY A 114 -9.47 -0.73 -1.08
CA GLY A 114 -8.03 -0.92 -1.09
C GLY A 114 -7.58 -1.82 0.04
N TYR A 115 -6.31 -1.67 0.43
CA TYR A 115 -5.70 -2.51 1.47
C TYR A 115 -5.24 -1.68 2.66
N ARG A 116 -5.41 -2.26 3.85
CA ARG A 116 -4.78 -1.83 5.11
C ARG A 116 -3.77 -2.89 5.52
N PHE A 117 -2.94 -2.58 6.51
CA PHE A 117 -1.98 -3.52 7.08
C PHE A 117 -2.39 -3.93 8.48
N GLU A 118 -2.52 -5.23 8.70
CA GLU A 118 -2.85 -5.83 9.98
C GLU A 118 -1.61 -6.53 10.57
N PRO A 119 -1.14 -6.14 11.77
CA PRO A 119 -0.08 -6.89 12.45
C PRO A 119 -0.46 -8.35 12.70
N VAL A 120 0.51 -9.25 12.52
CA VAL A 120 0.37 -10.72 12.67
C VAL A 120 0.53 -11.19 14.13
#